data_AF-A0A9X4SCF2-F1
#
_entry.id   AF-A0A9X4SCF2-F1
#
_cell.length_a   1.000
_cell.length_b   1.000
_cell.length_c   1.000
_cell.angle_alpha   90.00
_cell.angle_beta   90.00
_cell.angle_gamma   90.00
#
_symmetry.space_group_name_H-M   'P 1'
#
loop_
_entity.id
_entity.type
_entity.pdbx_description
1 polymer ?
#
loop_
_entity_poly.entity_id
_entity_poly.type
_entity_poly.pdbx_seq_one_letter_code
_entity_poly.pdbx_strand_id
1 'polypeptide(L)'
;MTNKKLFLLIASLFLTIVLSIVLIKREELVYLLPPKEPQILRDIAYDKDKRLGYTVHIKENEKLVPYLVLTKNYIGQGNVLLLRKHLVDPPMSFRDGWEEAYYGHSILDAFMHKDFIKRLAKGIQENIPLTELGIKPSEENAGMGHIEKIKRKLFL
;
A
#
# COMPACT_ATOMS: atom_id res chain seq x y z
N MET A 1 -35.54 -22.11 -45.96
CA MET A 1 -34.18 -22.17 -45.38
C MET A 1 -33.87 -23.64 -45.10
N THR A 2 -32.75 -24.20 -45.58
CA THR A 2 -32.42 -25.62 -45.34
C THR A 2 -32.09 -25.86 -43.87
N ASN A 3 -32.39 -27.05 -43.33
CA ASN A 3 -32.13 -27.41 -41.93
C ASN A 3 -30.68 -27.10 -41.48
N LYS A 4 -29.70 -27.23 -42.39
CA LYS A 4 -28.31 -26.82 -42.17
C LYS A 4 -28.14 -25.31 -41.92
N LYS A 5 -28.82 -24.44 -42.68
CA LYS A 5 -28.76 -22.98 -42.50
C LYS A 5 -29.43 -22.54 -41.18
N LEU A 6 -30.53 -23.19 -40.81
CA LEU A 6 -31.20 -22.95 -39.53
C LEU A 6 -30.33 -23.39 -38.34
N PHE A 7 -29.70 -24.57 -38.43
CA PHE A 7 -28.75 -25.04 -37.42
C PHE A 7 -27.56 -24.09 -37.25
N LEU A 8 -26.97 -23.60 -38.35
CA LEU A 8 -25.86 -22.64 -38.29
C LEU A 8 -26.25 -21.31 -37.63
N LEU A 9 -27.46 -20.80 -37.89
CA LEU A 9 -27.98 -19.59 -37.24
C LEU A 9 -28.16 -19.78 -35.73
N ILE A 10 -28.73 -20.91 -35.32
CA ILE A 10 -28.93 -21.24 -33.90
C ILE A 10 -27.57 -21.40 -33.20
N ALA A 11 -26.62 -22.11 -33.81
CA ALA A 11 -25.27 -22.28 -33.27
C ALA A 11 -24.53 -20.95 -33.15
N SER A 12 -24.65 -20.07 -34.15
CA SER A 12 -24.09 -18.72 -34.12
C SER A 12 -24.67 -17.90 -32.98
N LEU A 13 -26.00 -17.92 -32.80
CA LEU A 13 -26.66 -17.18 -31.72
C LEU A 13 -26.22 -17.70 -30.36
N PHE A 14 -26.16 -19.02 -30.19
CA PHE A 14 -25.71 -19.64 -28.95
C PHE A 14 -24.27 -19.26 -28.62
N LEU A 15 -23.37 -19.24 -29.61
CA LEU A 15 -21.97 -18.82 -29.44
C LEU A 15 -21.88 -17.36 -28.97
N THR A 16 -22.69 -16.46 -29.54
CA THR A 16 -22.71 -15.05 -29.11
C THR A 16 -23.19 -14.87 -27.68
N ILE A 17 -24.18 -15.67 -27.24
CA ILE A 17 -24.67 -15.64 -25.86
C ILE A 17 -23.58 -16.13 -24.89
N VAL A 18 -22.89 -17.22 -25.22
CA VAL A 18 -21.79 -17.76 -24.41
C VAL A 18 -20.64 -16.74 -24.30
N LEU A 19 -20.23 -16.13 -25.42
CA LEU A 19 -19.20 -15.08 -25.40
C LEU A 19 -19.62 -13.88 -24.54
N SER A 20 -20.88 -13.45 -24.63
CA SER A 20 -21.45 -12.38 -23.80
C SER A 20 -21.34 -12.71 -22.31
N ILE A 21 -21.73 -13.94 -21.92
CA ILE A 21 -21.68 -14.39 -20.53
C ILE A 21 -20.23 -14.42 -20.03
N VAL A 22 -19.28 -14.94 -20.83
CA VAL A 22 -17.85 -14.95 -20.48
C VAL A 22 -17.32 -13.52 -20.32
N LEU A 23 -17.73 -12.58 -21.17
CA LEU A 23 -17.30 -11.19 -21.10
C LEU A 23 -17.83 -10.50 -19.82
N ILE A 24 -19.09 -10.76 -19.46
CA ILE A 24 -19.75 -10.23 -18.25
C ILE A 24 -19.12 -10.84 -16.99
N LYS A 25 -18.85 -12.15 -17.00
CA LYS A 25 -18.34 -12.91 -15.85
C LYS A 25 -16.82 -13.02 -15.80
N ARG A 26 -16.10 -12.32 -16.67
CA ARG A 26 -14.63 -12.39 -16.78
C ARG A 26 -13.92 -12.21 -15.44
N GLU A 27 -14.44 -11.33 -14.58
CA GLU A 27 -13.80 -11.00 -13.29
C GLU A 27 -14.03 -12.12 -12.26
N GLU A 28 -15.17 -12.79 -12.31
CA GLU A 28 -15.45 -13.98 -11.48
C GLU A 28 -14.66 -15.20 -11.98
N LEU A 29 -14.48 -15.35 -13.30
CA LEU A 29 -13.70 -16.44 -13.91
C LEU A 29 -12.22 -16.39 -13.53
N VAL A 30 -11.67 -15.19 -13.28
CA VAL A 30 -10.27 -15.02 -12.81
C VAL A 30 -10.04 -15.75 -11.47
N TYR A 31 -11.06 -15.87 -10.61
CA TYR A 31 -10.94 -16.57 -9.32
C TYR A 31 -10.94 -18.11 -9.43
N LEU A 32 -11.31 -18.67 -10.59
CA LEU A 32 -11.23 -20.11 -10.86
C LEU A 32 -9.80 -20.58 -11.14
N LEU A 33 -8.92 -19.66 -11.53
CA LEU A 33 -7.51 -19.93 -11.71
C LEU A 33 -6.77 -19.81 -10.37
N PRO A 34 -5.72 -20.62 -10.13
CA PRO A 34 -4.87 -20.45 -8.96
C PRO A 34 -4.25 -19.03 -8.99
N PRO A 35 -4.18 -18.34 -7.85
CA PRO A 35 -3.48 -17.07 -7.78
C PRO A 35 -2.04 -17.27 -8.24
N LYS A 36 -1.50 -16.31 -9.00
CA LYS A 36 -0.06 -16.25 -9.19
C LYS A 36 0.57 -15.92 -7.84
N GLU A 37 1.60 -16.67 -7.45
CA GLU A 37 2.36 -16.34 -6.25
C GLU A 37 3.01 -14.94 -6.39
N PRO A 38 2.91 -14.08 -5.37
CA PRO A 38 3.49 -12.75 -5.40
C PRO A 38 5.01 -12.85 -5.46
N GLN A 39 5.62 -12.15 -6.41
CA GLN A 39 7.08 -12.18 -6.61
C GLN A 39 7.76 -10.98 -5.96
N ILE A 40 7.06 -9.84 -5.91
CA ILE A 40 7.53 -8.61 -5.28
C ILE A 40 6.52 -8.07 -4.28
N LEU A 41 6.97 -7.27 -3.31
CA LEU A 41 6.11 -6.61 -2.30
C LEU A 41 4.93 -5.85 -2.94
N ARG A 42 5.15 -5.29 -4.13
CA ARG A 42 4.14 -4.57 -4.91
C ARG A 42 2.96 -5.45 -5.33
N ASP A 43 3.19 -6.74 -5.54
CA ASP A 43 2.15 -7.69 -5.95
C ASP A 43 1.16 -7.97 -4.81
N ILE A 44 1.59 -7.72 -3.58
CA ILE A 44 0.80 -7.90 -2.35
C ILE A 44 -0.08 -6.66 -2.07
N ALA A 45 0.24 -5.51 -2.67
CA ALA A 45 -0.48 -4.26 -2.42
C ALA A 45 -1.86 -4.24 -3.09
N TYR A 46 -2.94 -4.24 -2.30
CA TYR A 46 -4.33 -4.21 -2.78
C TYR A 46 -4.55 -5.10 -4.02
N ASP A 47 -4.09 -6.35 -3.97
CA ASP A 47 -4.46 -7.31 -5.01
C ASP A 47 -5.99 -7.53 -4.99
N LYS A 48 -6.57 -7.63 -6.19
CA LYS A 48 -7.94 -8.08 -6.40
C LYS A 48 -8.15 -9.49 -5.81
N ASP A 49 -7.06 -10.25 -5.67
CA ASP A 49 -7.06 -11.53 -4.99
C ASP A 49 -6.80 -11.41 -3.47
N LYS A 50 -7.88 -11.40 -2.69
CA LYS A 50 -7.84 -11.39 -1.21
C LYS A 50 -7.11 -12.59 -0.60
N ARG A 51 -6.87 -13.67 -1.37
CA ARG A 51 -6.24 -14.92 -0.89
C ARG A 51 -4.74 -14.77 -0.64
N LEU A 52 -4.08 -13.83 -1.31
CA LEU A 52 -2.65 -13.58 -1.11
C LEU A 52 -2.34 -12.91 0.23
N GLY A 53 -3.37 -12.36 0.89
CA GLY A 53 -3.23 -11.56 2.09
C GLY A 53 -2.54 -10.23 1.81
N TYR A 54 -2.66 -9.29 2.75
CA TYR A 54 -2.05 -7.96 2.64
C TYR A 54 -0.94 -7.77 3.65
N THR A 55 -0.42 -8.86 4.24
CA THR A 55 0.51 -8.78 5.37
C THR A 55 1.87 -9.33 5.01
N VAL A 56 2.91 -8.53 5.26
CA VAL A 56 4.30 -8.95 5.17
C VAL A 56 4.94 -8.88 6.55
N HIS A 57 5.95 -9.71 6.81
CA HIS A 57 6.67 -9.69 8.07
C HIS A 57 8.03 -9.04 7.87
N ILE A 58 8.31 -8.01 8.66
CA ILE A 58 9.56 -7.27 8.65
C ILE A 58 10.30 -7.53 9.96
N LYS A 59 11.61 -7.78 9.85
CA LYS A 59 12.46 -8.02 11.01
C LYS A 59 12.81 -6.69 11.69
N GLU A 60 12.28 -6.48 12.90
CA GLU A 60 12.60 -5.40 13.83
C GLU A 60 13.30 -5.98 15.07
N ASN A 61 14.52 -5.54 15.39
CA ASN A 61 15.27 -6.01 16.58
C ASN A 61 15.19 -7.55 16.76
N GLU A 62 15.49 -8.28 15.70
CA GLU A 62 15.42 -9.74 15.63
C GLU A 62 14.02 -10.39 15.65
N LYS A 63 12.94 -9.62 15.78
CA LYS A 63 11.56 -10.11 15.79
C LYS A 63 10.86 -9.84 14.46
N LEU A 64 10.13 -10.83 13.95
CA LEU A 64 9.25 -10.64 12.80
C LEU A 64 7.98 -9.91 13.24
N VAL A 65 7.80 -8.70 12.74
CA VAL A 65 6.63 -7.86 13.03
C VAL A 65 5.76 -7.75 11.78
N PRO A 66 4.43 -7.88 11.90
CA PRO A 66 3.54 -7.83 10.76
C PRO A 66 3.21 -6.40 10.30
N TYR A 67 3.22 -6.21 8.99
CA TYR A 67 2.95 -4.97 8.26
C TYR A 67 1.86 -5.18 7.21
N LEU A 68 0.91 -4.27 7.15
CA LEU A 68 -0.07 -4.21 6.06
C LEU A 68 0.53 -3.49 4.86
N VAL A 69 0.31 -4.02 3.66
CA VAL A 69 0.69 -3.38 2.40
C VAL A 69 -0.48 -2.54 1.90
N LEU A 70 -0.36 -1.21 2.01
CA LEU A 70 -1.46 -0.27 1.77
C LEU A 70 -1.56 0.21 0.32
N THR A 71 -0.44 0.46 -0.35
CA THR A 71 -0.44 0.86 -1.76
C THR A 71 0.87 0.50 -2.45
N LYS A 72 0.79 0.22 -3.75
CA LYS A 72 1.94 -0.03 -4.63
C LYS A 72 2.56 1.21 -5.24
N ASN A 73 1.91 2.35 -5.07
CA ASN A 73 2.30 3.59 -5.71
C ASN A 73 2.03 4.77 -4.78
N TYR A 74 2.71 4.76 -3.63
CA TYR A 74 2.66 5.88 -2.71
C TYR A 74 3.15 7.13 -3.43
N ILE A 75 2.34 8.19 -3.38
CA ILE A 75 2.58 9.52 -3.97
C ILE A 75 3.03 9.51 -5.44
N GLY A 76 2.66 8.48 -6.22
CA GLY A 76 3.02 8.41 -7.65
C GLY A 76 4.47 8.02 -7.94
N GLN A 77 5.26 7.67 -6.93
CA GLN A 77 6.70 7.39 -7.06
C GLN A 77 7.04 5.90 -7.26
N GLY A 78 6.05 5.01 -7.34
CA GLY A 78 6.26 3.56 -7.44
C GLY A 78 6.68 2.88 -6.13
N ASN A 79 6.71 3.62 -5.03
CA ASN A 79 7.06 3.12 -3.70
C ASN A 79 5.87 2.39 -3.06
N VAL A 80 6.16 1.34 -2.28
CA VAL A 80 5.14 0.62 -1.51
C VAL A 80 4.95 1.29 -0.16
N LEU A 81 3.71 1.61 0.19
CA LEU A 81 3.35 2.07 1.53
C LEU A 81 3.03 0.86 2.41
N LEU A 82 3.73 0.75 3.53
CA LEU A 82 3.44 -0.23 4.56
C LEU A 82 2.73 0.47 5.74
N LEU A 83 2.08 -0.31 6.60
CA LEU A 83 1.51 0.12 7.88
C LEU A 83 1.78 -0.96 8.93
N ARG A 84 2.47 -0.61 10.01
CA ARG A 84 2.69 -1.54 11.12
C ARG A 84 1.37 -1.96 11.74
N LYS A 85 1.11 -3.26 11.92
CA LYS A 85 -0.17 -3.72 12.50
C LYS A 85 -0.35 -3.42 13.99
N HIS A 86 0.75 -3.35 14.72
CA HIS A 86 0.74 -3.19 16.17
C HIS A 86 1.42 -1.88 16.55
N LEU A 87 1.02 -1.31 17.69
CA LEU A 87 1.63 -0.10 18.22
C LEU A 87 3.07 -0.36 18.67
N VAL A 88 3.88 0.69 18.64
CA VAL A 88 5.24 0.66 19.16
C VAL A 88 5.18 0.93 20.66
N ASP A 89 5.77 0.03 21.44
CA ASP A 89 5.95 0.23 22.88
C ASP A 89 7.35 0.82 23.17
N PRO A 90 7.48 1.68 24.21
CA PRO A 90 6.39 2.24 25.02
C PRO A 90 5.60 3.32 24.27
N PRO A 91 4.38 3.69 24.75
CA PRO A 91 3.68 4.85 24.22
C PRO A 91 4.56 6.09 24.30
N MET A 92 4.55 6.88 23.23
CA MET A 92 5.40 8.04 23.06
C MET A 92 4.55 9.30 23.00
N SER A 93 4.89 10.28 23.83
CA SER A 93 4.30 11.62 23.73
C SER A 93 4.69 12.26 22.41
N PHE A 94 3.79 13.05 21.83
CA PHE A 94 4.06 13.80 20.62
C PHE A 94 5.17 14.86 20.83
N ARG A 95 5.12 15.53 21.99
CA ARG A 95 6.00 16.61 22.46
C ARG A 95 6.05 16.63 23.99
N ASP A 96 6.96 17.42 24.55
CA ASP A 96 6.99 17.77 25.96
C ASP A 96 6.05 18.96 26.22
N GLY A 97 5.19 18.90 27.24
CA GLY A 97 4.33 20.03 27.65
C GLY A 97 3.06 20.27 26.80
N TRP A 98 2.55 21.51 26.82
CA TRP A 98 1.26 21.95 26.28
C TRP A 98 1.37 22.91 25.07
N GLU A 99 2.31 22.65 24.16
CA GLU A 99 2.45 23.45 22.93
C GLU A 99 1.57 22.93 21.78
N GLU A 100 1.29 23.78 20.78
CA GLU A 100 0.61 23.36 19.55
C GLU A 100 1.34 22.19 18.87
N ALA A 101 0.55 21.26 18.32
CA ALA A 101 1.06 20.05 17.70
C ALA A 101 1.65 20.32 16.31
N TYR A 102 2.95 20.62 16.25
CA TYR A 102 3.73 20.70 15.00
C TYR A 102 4.59 19.44 14.80
N TYR A 103 4.42 18.79 13.64
CA TYR A 103 5.05 17.50 13.33
C TYR A 103 6.55 17.62 13.08
N GLY A 104 6.98 18.64 12.36
CA GLY A 104 8.40 18.89 12.11
C GLY A 104 9.13 19.01 13.45
N HIS A 105 10.16 18.20 13.66
CA HIS A 105 10.93 18.21 14.91
C HIS A 105 10.15 17.76 16.16
N SER A 106 8.99 17.11 16.01
CA SER A 106 8.30 16.41 17.11
C SER A 106 9.15 15.23 17.64
N ILE A 107 8.83 14.75 18.84
CA ILE A 107 9.47 13.56 19.41
C ILE A 107 9.24 12.36 18.48
N LEU A 108 8.04 12.26 17.90
CA LEU A 108 7.72 11.22 16.92
C LEU A 108 8.54 11.32 15.64
N ASP A 109 8.69 12.52 15.06
CA ASP A 109 9.52 12.74 13.86
C ASP A 109 10.98 12.34 14.12
N ALA A 110 11.53 12.79 15.26
CA ALA A 110 12.88 12.44 15.67
C ALA A 110 13.05 10.92 15.88
N PHE A 111 12.12 10.29 16.62
CA PHE A 111 12.14 8.86 16.88
C PHE A 111 12.07 8.04 15.59
N MET A 112 11.11 8.35 14.72
CA MET A 112 10.93 7.62 13.46
C MET A 112 12.18 7.72 12.59
N HIS A 113 12.74 8.93 12.48
CA HIS A 113 13.88 9.19 11.61
C HIS A 113 15.22 8.67 12.15
N LYS A 114 15.43 8.72 13.47
CA LYS A 114 16.75 8.44 14.08
C LYS A 114 16.82 7.09 14.76
N ASP A 115 15.75 6.61 15.37
CA ASP A 115 15.80 5.46 16.28
C ASP A 115 15.01 4.27 15.74
N PHE A 116 13.79 4.49 15.25
CA PHE A 116 12.95 3.43 14.72
C PHE A 116 13.59 2.75 13.51
N ILE A 117 14.10 3.52 12.54
CA ILE A 117 14.74 2.97 11.33
C ILE A 117 15.89 2.02 11.68
N LYS A 118 16.65 2.29 12.75
CA LYS A 118 17.76 1.44 13.18
C LYS A 118 17.32 0.06 13.66
N ARG A 119 16.04 -0.10 14.02
CA ARG A 119 15.47 -1.40 14.43
C ARG A 119 15.32 -2.36 13.25
N LEU A 120 15.23 -1.84 12.03
CA LEU A 120 15.02 -2.64 10.82
C LEU A 120 16.31 -3.34 10.40
N ALA A 121 16.20 -4.45 9.67
CA ALA A 121 17.37 -5.08 9.06
C ALA A 121 18.07 -4.12 8.05
N LYS A 122 19.41 -4.17 7.98
CA LYS A 122 20.23 -3.26 7.15
C LYS A 122 19.77 -3.18 5.69
N GLY A 123 19.46 -4.33 5.07
CA GLY A 123 18.95 -4.38 3.70
C GLY A 123 17.63 -3.63 3.51
N ILE A 124 16.76 -3.58 4.53
CA ILE A 124 15.53 -2.79 4.46
C ILE A 124 15.85 -1.30 4.60
N GLN A 125 16.70 -0.93 5.57
CA GLN A 125 17.09 0.47 5.81
C GLN A 125 17.67 1.17 4.56
N GLU A 126 18.42 0.42 3.76
CA GLU A 126 19.05 0.88 2.52
C GLU A 126 18.03 1.08 1.38
N ASN A 127 16.92 0.35 1.41
CA ASN A 127 15.87 0.41 0.39
C ASN A 127 14.71 1.35 0.75
N ILE A 128 14.72 2.00 1.92
CA ILE A 128 13.71 3.02 2.26
C ILE A 128 14.03 4.32 1.51
N PRO A 129 13.14 4.77 0.62
CA PRO A 129 13.35 6.00 -0.13
C PRO A 129 13.29 7.22 0.80
N LEU A 130 14.09 8.24 0.46
CA LEU A 130 13.94 9.56 1.06
C LEU A 130 12.76 10.27 0.37
N THR A 131 11.67 10.46 1.10
CA THR A 131 10.41 10.96 0.58
C THR A 131 10.15 12.39 1.04
N GLU A 132 9.68 13.25 0.14
CA GLU A 132 9.20 14.59 0.47
C GLU A 132 7.75 14.51 0.99
N LEU A 133 7.51 15.12 2.14
CA LEU A 133 6.22 15.19 2.83
C LEU A 133 5.79 16.63 2.93
N GLY A 134 4.52 16.88 2.65
CA GLY A 134 3.84 18.10 3.06
C GLY A 134 3.31 17.97 4.48
N ILE A 135 3.69 18.89 5.36
CA ILE A 135 3.17 18.99 6.74
C ILE A 135 2.54 20.37 6.97
N LYS A 136 1.69 20.46 8.00
CA LYS A 136 1.20 21.76 8.47
C LYS A 136 2.40 22.59 8.94
N PRO A 137 2.53 23.86 8.53
CA PRO A 137 3.63 24.72 8.92
C PRO A 137 3.55 25.03 10.42
N SER A 138 4.68 25.38 11.02
CA SER A 138 4.73 25.92 12.38
C SER A 138 3.97 27.25 12.47
N GLU A 139 3.57 27.66 13.69
CA GLU A 139 2.90 28.95 13.91
C GLU A 139 3.71 30.14 13.38
N GLU A 140 5.04 30.11 13.52
CA GLU A 140 5.95 31.13 12.98
C GLU A 140 5.84 31.28 11.46
N ASN A 141 5.51 30.20 10.76
CA ASN A 141 5.33 30.15 9.32
C ASN A 141 3.85 30.11 8.90
N ALA A 142 2.92 30.30 9.85
CA ALA A 142 1.48 30.19 9.61
C ALA A 142 0.93 31.46 8.95
N GLY A 143 1.06 31.54 7.63
CA GLY A 143 0.40 32.56 6.82
C GLY A 143 0.13 32.01 5.42
N MET A 144 -1.13 31.99 4.99
CA MET A 144 -1.60 31.58 3.64
C MET A 144 -1.66 30.08 3.29
N GLY A 145 -2.00 29.19 4.24
CA GLY A 145 -2.23 27.77 3.90
C GLY A 145 -0.99 27.10 3.28
N HIS A 146 0.19 27.61 3.63
CA HIS A 146 1.46 27.09 3.18
C HIS A 146 1.60 25.65 3.66
N ILE A 147 2.11 24.76 2.80
CA ILE A 147 2.49 23.40 3.19
C ILE A 147 4.00 23.41 3.33
N GLU A 148 4.49 23.12 4.53
CA GLU A 148 5.92 22.97 4.73
C GLU A 148 6.37 21.61 4.19
N LYS A 149 7.47 21.60 3.45
CA LYS A 149 8.02 20.39 2.84
C LYS A 149 9.22 19.88 3.62
N ILE A 150 9.10 18.68 4.17
CA ILE A 150 10.21 18.00 4.85
C ILE A 150 10.60 16.73 4.10
N LYS A 151 11.88 16.35 4.14
CA LYS A 151 12.35 15.08 3.57
C LYS A 151 12.61 14.07 4.68
N ARG A 152 11.96 12.90 4.62
CA ARG A 152 12.09 11.83 5.60
C ARG A 152 12.16 10.46 4.91
N LYS A 153 12.96 9.56 5.48
CA LYS A 153 12.84 8.13 5.21
C LYS A 153 11.55 7.68 5.87
N LEU A 154 10.50 7.56 5.07
CA LEU A 154 9.17 7.30 5.57
C LEU A 154 8.95 5.82 5.76
N PHE A 155 8.32 5.54 6.89
CA PHE A 155 7.75 4.25 7.18
C PHE A 155 6.51 4.55 8.02
N LEU A 156 5.34 4.47 7.38
CA LEU A 156 4.05 4.66 8.05
C LEU A 156 3.51 3.31 8.52
#